data_AF-A0A8H9KYL7-F1
#
_entry.id   AF-A0A8H9KYL7-F1
#
_cell.length_a   1.000
_cell.length_b   1.000
_cell.length_c   1.000
_cell.angle_alpha   90.00
_cell.angle_beta   90.00
_cell.angle_gamma   90.00
#
_symmetry.space_group_name_H-M   'P 1'
#
loop_
_entity.id
_entity.type
_entity.pdbx_description
1 polymer ?
#
loop_
_entity_poly.entity_id
_entity_poly.type
_entity_poly.pdbx_seq_one_letter_code
_entity_poly.pdbx_strand_id
1 'polypeptide(L)'
;MSKIKEIENEGRTKLTTTFPNIQWKFTDYSEVFDAETTKGNKKIIAEIKVRDFPHWQYSTAILEAEKLEKLQDENADTIIYVNHYTNGFTATWNLTKTDFELIETNSFLCHKYTLAPSNKVLKKMYYLPLKDADLRKTDTGIKVQPRPKN
;
A
#
# COMPACT_ATOMS: atom_id res chain seq x y z
N MET A 1 -23.97 2.49 2.73
CA MET A 1 -22.61 2.14 3.19
C MET A 1 -21.80 3.44 3.19
N SER A 2 -20.77 3.63 4.04
CA SER A 2 -19.97 4.86 3.95
C SER A 2 -19.02 4.78 2.76
N LYS A 3 -18.74 5.90 2.09
CA LYS A 3 -17.79 5.99 0.96
C LYS A 3 -16.41 5.41 1.29
N ILE A 4 -16.02 5.45 2.56
CA ILE A 4 -14.76 4.87 3.05
C ILE A 4 -14.80 3.35 2.98
N LYS A 5 -15.86 2.72 3.50
CA LYS A 5 -16.05 1.26 3.43
C LYS A 5 -16.13 0.76 1.99
N GLU A 6 -16.69 1.56 1.08
CA GLU A 6 -16.73 1.24 -0.36
C GLU A 6 -15.32 1.18 -0.95
N ILE A 7 -14.49 2.20 -0.69
CA ILE A 7 -13.09 2.26 -1.15
C ILE A 7 -12.26 1.12 -0.55
N GLU A 8 -12.46 0.81 0.73
CA GLU A 8 -11.76 -0.28 1.40
C GLU A 8 -12.15 -1.64 0.80
N ASN A 9 -13.45 -1.89 0.59
CA ASN A 9 -13.92 -3.11 -0.07
C ASN A 9 -13.41 -3.24 -1.50
N GLU A 10 -13.36 -2.14 -2.27
CA GLU A 10 -12.75 -2.11 -3.59
C GLU A 10 -11.27 -2.55 -3.53
N GLY A 11 -10.52 -2.02 -2.57
CA GLY A 11 -9.13 -2.42 -2.33
C GLY A 11 -8.99 -3.92 -2.03
N ARG A 12 -9.86 -4.45 -1.16
CA ARG A 12 -9.88 -5.88 -0.80
C ARG A 12 -10.16 -6.76 -2.01
N THR A 13 -11.17 -6.42 -2.82
CA THR A 13 -11.47 -7.15 -4.06
C THR A 13 -10.30 -7.12 -5.03
N LYS A 14 -9.69 -5.95 -5.24
CA LYS A 14 -8.54 -5.79 -6.14
C LYS A 14 -7.29 -6.54 -5.66
N LEU A 15 -7.09 -6.67 -4.35
CA LEU A 15 -5.99 -7.47 -3.80
C LEU A 15 -6.17 -8.96 -4.16
N THR A 16 -7.38 -9.49 -3.99
CA THR A 16 -7.70 -10.89 -4.33
C THR A 16 -7.53 -11.16 -5.82
N THR A 17 -7.91 -10.22 -6.72
CA THR A 17 -7.70 -10.41 -8.16
C THR A 17 -6.24 -10.25 -8.58
N THR A 18 -5.48 -9.38 -7.91
CA THR A 18 -4.05 -9.20 -8.19
C THR A 18 -3.24 -10.43 -7.75
N PHE A 19 -3.65 -11.08 -6.66
CA PHE A 19 -2.99 -12.26 -6.11
C PHE A 19 -3.99 -13.42 -5.94
N PRO A 20 -4.50 -13.99 -7.05
CA PRO A 20 -5.62 -14.94 -7.00
C PRO A 20 -5.29 -16.25 -6.30
N ASN A 21 -3.99 -16.58 -6.20
CA ASN A 21 -3.51 -17.80 -5.54
C ASN A 21 -3.18 -17.58 -4.05
N ILE A 22 -3.49 -16.41 -3.49
CA ILE A 22 -3.28 -16.10 -2.07
C ILE A 22 -4.64 -16.00 -1.37
N GLN A 23 -4.80 -16.77 -0.30
CA GLN A 23 -5.97 -16.67 0.58
C GLN A 23 -5.73 -15.55 1.58
N TRP A 24 -6.29 -14.38 1.30
CA TRP A 24 -6.24 -13.22 2.19
C TRP A 24 -7.35 -13.30 3.24
N LYS A 25 -6.98 -13.04 4.49
CA LYS A 25 -7.91 -12.72 5.57
C LYS A 25 -7.90 -11.21 5.77
N PHE A 26 -9.04 -10.56 5.53
CA PHE A 26 -9.18 -9.13 5.69
C PHE A 26 -9.50 -8.77 7.14
N THR A 27 -8.87 -7.70 7.64
CA THR A 27 -9.05 -7.18 8.99
C THR A 27 -10.28 -6.29 9.09
N ASP A 28 -10.58 -5.80 10.29
CA ASP A 28 -11.55 -4.73 10.47
C ASP A 28 -10.97 -3.37 10.05
N TYR A 29 -11.85 -2.42 9.71
CA TYR A 29 -11.48 -1.12 9.11
C TYR A 29 -10.70 -0.16 10.04
N SER A 30 -10.42 -0.56 11.28
CA SER A 30 -9.65 0.22 12.26
C SER A 30 -8.26 -0.37 12.56
N GLU A 31 -7.92 -1.49 11.94
CA GLU A 31 -6.67 -2.20 12.21
C GLU A 31 -5.45 -1.51 11.58
N VAL A 32 -4.26 -1.89 12.07
CA VAL A 32 -2.98 -1.35 11.62
C VAL A 32 -2.66 -1.75 10.17
N PHE A 33 -3.27 -2.81 9.64
CA PHE A 33 -3.13 -3.27 8.26
C PHE A 33 -4.48 -3.79 7.76
N ASP A 34 -4.64 -3.97 6.44
CA ASP A 34 -5.93 -4.29 5.81
C ASP A 34 -6.15 -5.79 5.56
N ALA A 35 -5.07 -6.55 5.38
CA ALA A 35 -5.14 -7.99 5.14
C ALA A 35 -3.91 -8.74 5.67
N GLU A 36 -4.11 -10.01 6.03
CA GLU A 36 -3.04 -10.94 6.36
C GLU A 36 -3.19 -12.26 5.61
N THR A 37 -2.09 -12.98 5.47
CA THR A 37 -2.07 -14.38 5.05
C THR A 37 -0.88 -15.08 5.69
N THR A 38 -0.93 -16.40 5.69
CA THR A 38 0.16 -17.24 6.18
C THR A 38 0.63 -18.16 5.06
N LYS A 39 1.93 -18.15 4.77
CA LYS A 39 2.54 -19.06 3.79
C LYS A 39 3.59 -19.91 4.50
N GLY A 40 3.23 -21.17 4.79
CA GLY A 40 4.03 -22.02 5.69
C GLY A 40 3.95 -21.48 7.11
N ASN A 41 5.09 -21.17 7.72
CA ASN A 41 5.16 -20.56 9.06
C ASN A 41 5.42 -19.04 9.01
N LYS A 42 5.24 -18.40 7.85
CA LYS A 42 5.52 -16.97 7.67
C LYS A 42 4.24 -16.16 7.60
N LYS A 43 4.11 -15.17 8.49
CA LYS A 43 3.03 -14.18 8.51
C LYS A 43 3.34 -13.09 7.49
N ILE A 44 2.39 -12.82 6.61
CA ILE A 44 2.47 -11.74 5.62
C ILE A 44 1.31 -10.79 5.89
N ILE A 45 1.59 -9.50 6.06
CA ILE A 45 0.56 -8.46 6.20
C ILE A 45 0.60 -7.49 5.02
N ALA A 46 -0.55 -6.93 4.68
CA ALA A 46 -0.73 -6.00 3.58
C ALA A 46 -1.47 -4.74 4.04
N GLU A 47 -0.89 -3.59 3.72
CA GLU A 47 -1.56 -2.29 3.76
C GLU A 47 -1.97 -1.90 2.34
N ILE A 48 -3.25 -1.60 2.14
CA ILE A 48 -3.88 -1.38 0.84
C ILE A 48 -4.28 0.08 0.70
N LYS A 49 -4.07 0.62 -0.50
CA LYS A 49 -4.57 1.92 -0.91
C LYS A 49 -5.17 1.84 -2.30
N VAL A 50 -6.34 2.43 -2.45
CA VAL A 50 -6.95 2.69 -3.75
C VAL A 50 -6.67 4.15 -4.11
N ARG A 51 -6.14 4.37 -5.31
CA ARG A 51 -5.83 5.69 -5.84
C ARG A 51 -6.88 6.07 -6.89
N ASP A 52 -7.22 7.34 -6.92
CA ASP A 52 -8.12 7.98 -7.87
C ASP A 52 -7.38 8.52 -9.12
N PHE A 53 -6.12 8.13 -9.30
CA PHE A 53 -5.28 8.50 -10.43
C PHE A 53 -4.56 7.27 -11.05
N PRO A 54 -4.11 7.37 -12.31
CA PRO A 54 -3.34 6.32 -12.98
C PRO A 54 -1.89 6.25 -12.48
N HIS A 55 -1.28 5.07 -12.50
CA HIS A 55 0.06 4.85 -11.92
C HIS A 55 1.18 5.71 -12.53
N TRP A 56 1.05 6.12 -13.79
CA TRP A 56 2.08 6.91 -14.49
C TRP A 56 2.06 8.40 -14.13
N GLN A 57 1.04 8.87 -13.40
CA GLN A 57 0.90 10.29 -13.04
C GLN A 57 1.99 10.74 -12.07
N TYR A 58 2.48 9.84 -11.20
CA TYR A 58 3.53 10.12 -10.23
C TYR A 58 4.58 9.02 -10.24
N SER A 59 5.85 9.39 -10.09
CA SER A 59 6.97 8.43 -10.04
C SER A 59 7.12 7.73 -8.69
N THR A 60 6.37 8.14 -7.67
CA THR A 60 6.48 7.66 -6.28
C THR A 60 5.11 7.46 -5.65
N ALA A 61 4.99 6.48 -4.77
CA ALA A 61 3.93 6.38 -3.78
C ALA A 61 4.40 7.00 -2.45
N ILE A 62 3.45 7.44 -1.62
CA ILE A 62 3.74 8.05 -0.31
C ILE A 62 3.30 7.09 0.80
N LEU A 63 4.20 6.83 1.75
CA LEU A 63 3.96 6.08 2.97
C LEU A 63 4.27 6.97 4.20
N GLU A 64 3.31 7.14 5.11
CA GLU A 64 3.54 7.88 6.36
C GLU A 64 4.53 7.10 7.26
N ALA A 65 5.51 7.78 7.84
CA ALA A 65 6.52 7.14 8.69
C ALA A 65 5.91 6.48 9.94
N GLU A 66 4.97 7.15 10.61
CA GLU A 66 4.23 6.59 11.76
C GLU A 66 3.45 5.32 11.38
N LYS A 67 2.96 5.24 10.14
CA LYS A 67 2.27 4.04 9.65
C LYS A 67 3.26 2.88 9.45
N LEU A 68 4.46 3.16 8.93
CA LEU A 68 5.52 2.16 8.81
C LEU A 68 5.92 1.60 10.18
N GLU A 69 6.13 2.46 11.18
CA GLU A 69 6.48 2.06 12.54
C GLU A 69 5.42 1.10 13.12
N LYS A 70 4.14 1.47 13.04
CA LYS A 70 3.04 0.60 13.50
C LYS A 70 3.00 -0.73 12.77
N LEU A 71 3.23 -0.73 11.44
CA LEU A 71 3.27 -1.97 10.66
C LEU A 71 4.45 -2.87 11.08
N GLN A 72 5.59 -2.28 11.46
CA GLN A 72 6.76 -3.04 11.92
C GLN A 72 6.53 -3.67 13.30
N ASP A 73 5.74 -3.05 14.16
CA ASP A 73 5.35 -3.58 15.47
C ASP A 73 4.48 -4.85 15.39
N GLU A 74 3.86 -5.13 14.24
CA GLU A 74 3.00 -6.30 14.01
C GLU A 74 3.73 -7.65 13.92
N ASN A 75 5.06 -7.64 14.05
CA ASN A 75 5.93 -8.83 14.03
C ASN A 75 5.67 -9.77 12.83
N ALA A 76 5.37 -9.21 11.66
CA ALA A 76 5.18 -9.98 10.43
C ALA A 76 6.50 -10.29 9.73
N ASP A 77 6.66 -11.50 9.19
CA ASP A 77 7.84 -11.89 8.39
C ASP A 77 7.95 -11.09 7.08
N THR A 78 6.82 -10.60 6.57
CA THR A 78 6.78 -9.77 5.37
C THR A 78 5.65 -8.76 5.47
N ILE A 79 5.98 -7.51 5.22
CA ILE A 79 5.03 -6.39 5.17
C ILE A 79 5.00 -5.91 3.72
N ILE A 80 3.82 -5.91 3.10
CA ILE A 80 3.63 -5.35 1.77
C ILE A 80 2.77 -4.09 1.80
N TYR A 81 3.18 -3.11 1.01
CA TYR A 81 2.38 -1.92 0.74
C TYR A 81 1.82 -2.01 -0.68
N VAL A 82 0.52 -1.85 -0.83
CA VAL A 82 -0.19 -2.10 -2.08
C VAL A 82 -0.95 -0.85 -2.51
N ASN A 83 -0.63 -0.34 -3.70
CA ASN A 83 -1.43 0.70 -4.35
C ASN A 83 -2.15 0.13 -5.58
N HIS A 84 -3.47 0.26 -5.60
CA HIS A 84 -4.30 0.03 -6.77
C HIS A 84 -4.60 1.35 -7.49
N TYR A 85 -4.38 1.42 -8.80
CA TYR A 85 -4.57 2.63 -9.61
C TYR A 85 -5.78 2.52 -10.53
N THR A 86 -6.29 3.66 -10.99
CA THR A 86 -7.49 3.72 -11.86
C THR A 86 -7.30 3.09 -13.22
N ASN A 87 -6.05 2.96 -13.70
CA ASN A 87 -5.75 2.37 -15.00
C ASN A 87 -5.53 0.85 -14.96
N GLY A 88 -6.01 0.16 -13.93
CA GLY A 88 -5.99 -1.31 -13.85
C GLY A 88 -4.62 -1.91 -13.53
N PHE A 89 -3.76 -1.14 -12.84
CA PHE A 89 -2.47 -1.62 -12.35
C PHE A 89 -2.43 -1.60 -10.82
N THR A 90 -1.71 -2.57 -10.27
CA THR A 90 -1.38 -2.67 -8.85
C THR A 90 0.14 -2.59 -8.71
N ALA A 91 0.63 -1.70 -7.86
CA ALA A 91 2.04 -1.65 -7.46
C ALA A 91 2.18 -2.18 -6.03
N THR A 92 3.20 -3.02 -5.80
CA THR A 92 3.46 -3.60 -4.48
C THR A 92 4.92 -3.41 -4.08
N TRP A 93 5.17 -2.91 -2.87
CA TRP A 93 6.50 -2.81 -2.27
C TRP A 93 6.61 -3.78 -1.10
N ASN A 94 7.74 -4.48 -0.98
CA ASN A 94 8.05 -5.29 0.20
C ASN A 94 8.81 -4.41 1.20
N LEU A 95 8.09 -3.84 2.17
CA LEU A 95 8.64 -2.90 3.14
C LEU A 95 9.70 -3.56 4.04
N THR A 96 9.60 -4.86 4.30
CA THR A 96 10.61 -5.60 5.08
C THR A 96 11.96 -5.69 4.37
N LYS A 97 11.99 -5.55 3.03
CA LYS A 97 13.21 -5.59 2.22
C LYS A 97 13.62 -4.22 1.69
N THR A 98 12.86 -3.17 1.98
CA THR A 98 13.18 -1.82 1.57
C THR A 98 14.26 -1.25 2.48
N ASP A 99 15.33 -0.73 1.89
CA ASP A 99 16.32 0.06 2.62
C ASP A 99 15.83 1.51 2.75
N PHE A 100 15.24 1.83 3.91
CA PHE A 100 14.66 3.14 4.16
C PHE A 100 15.68 4.26 4.36
N GLU A 101 16.98 3.95 4.52
CA GLU A 101 18.04 4.97 4.56
C GLU A 101 18.28 5.59 3.18
N LEU A 102 17.97 4.84 2.11
CA LEU A 102 18.12 5.26 0.72
C LEU A 102 16.84 5.85 0.12
N ILE A 103 15.73 5.85 0.88
CA ILE A 103 14.44 6.37 0.43
C ILE A 103 14.34 7.86 0.72
N GLU A 104 13.99 8.64 -0.30
CA GLU A 104 13.72 10.08 -0.14
C GLU A 104 12.57 10.30 0.86
N THR A 105 12.74 11.31 1.72
CA THR A 105 11.70 11.69 2.68
C THR A 105 11.40 13.19 2.61
N ASN A 106 10.14 13.52 2.85
CA ASN A 106 9.71 14.91 3.01
C ASN A 106 8.64 15.00 4.11
N SER A 107 8.45 16.19 4.66
CA SER A 107 7.51 16.44 5.74
C SER A 107 6.42 17.41 5.30
N PHE A 108 5.15 17.03 5.50
CA PHE A 108 4.00 17.82 5.07
C PHE A 108 3.10 18.18 6.23
N LEU A 109 2.64 19.43 6.25
CA LEU A 109 1.59 19.86 7.17
C LEU A 109 0.24 19.37 6.63
N CYS A 110 -0.32 18.33 7.26
CA CYS A 110 -1.56 17.69 6.85
C CYS A 110 -2.47 17.41 8.05
N HIS A 111 -3.74 17.12 7.82
CA HIS A 111 -4.65 16.81 8.93
C HIS A 111 -4.20 15.56 9.67
N LYS A 112 -4.27 15.61 11.02
CA LYS A 112 -3.89 14.48 11.88
C LYS A 112 -4.66 13.21 11.50
N TYR A 113 -5.97 13.36 11.30
CA TYR A 113 -6.85 12.28 10.85
C TYR A 113 -7.57 12.68 9.57
N THR A 114 -7.64 11.75 8.63
CA THR A 114 -8.46 11.90 7.41
C THR A 114 -9.95 12.02 7.74
N LEU A 115 -10.38 11.43 8.88
CA LEU A 115 -11.78 11.37 9.34
C LEU A 115 -12.26 12.60 10.14
N ALA A 116 -11.35 13.44 10.63
CA ALA A 116 -11.70 14.61 11.46
C ALA A 116 -10.62 15.70 11.29
N PRO A 117 -10.79 16.63 10.34
CA PRO A 117 -9.82 17.67 10.03
C PRO A 117 -9.85 18.80 11.08
N SER A 118 -9.60 18.49 12.35
CA SER A 118 -9.62 19.49 13.43
C SER A 118 -8.24 20.09 13.74
N ASN A 119 -7.15 19.36 13.44
CA ASN A 119 -5.77 19.83 13.63
C ASN A 119 -4.84 19.39 12.49
N LYS A 120 -3.97 20.28 12.02
CA LYS A 120 -2.87 19.94 11.11
C LYS A 120 -1.61 19.62 11.90
N VAL A 121 -0.91 18.57 11.51
CA VAL A 121 0.36 18.13 12.10
C VAL A 121 1.38 17.92 10.98
N LEU A 122 2.65 18.09 11.30
CA LEU A 122 3.72 17.76 10.37
C LEU A 122 3.87 16.23 10.34
N LYS A 123 3.68 15.62 9.17
CA LYS A 123 3.89 14.18 8.98
C LYS A 123 5.07 13.94 8.06
N LYS A 124 5.99 13.08 8.48
CA LYS A 124 7.10 12.58 7.67
C LYS A 124 6.59 11.49 6.72
N MET A 125 6.99 11.59 5.45
CA MET A 125 6.56 10.73 4.36
C MET A 125 7.78 10.09 3.69
N TYR A 126 7.72 8.78 3.45
CA TYR A 126 8.65 8.06 2.58
C TYR A 126 8.12 8.03 1.15
N TYR A 127 9.00 8.31 0.19
CA TYR A 127 8.69 8.34 -1.24
C TYR A 127 9.11 7.02 -1.87
N LEU A 128 8.20 6.05 -1.88
CA LEU A 128 8.45 4.73 -2.45
C LEU A 128 8.51 4.83 -3.97
N PRO A 129 9.67 4.63 -4.62
CA PRO A 129 9.76 4.79 -6.07
C PRO A 129 8.98 3.70 -6.78
N LEU A 130 8.18 4.10 -7.78
CA LEU A 130 7.36 3.15 -8.55
C LEU A 130 8.21 2.17 -9.35
N LYS A 131 9.41 2.57 -9.75
CA LYS A 131 10.39 1.70 -10.43
C LYS A 131 10.80 0.47 -9.59
N ASP A 132 10.69 0.57 -8.26
CA ASP A 132 11.10 -0.46 -7.32
C ASP A 132 9.91 -1.36 -6.91
N ALA A 133 8.71 -1.06 -7.40
CA ALA A 133 7.51 -1.83 -7.11
C ALA A 133 7.41 -3.11 -7.98
N ASP A 134 6.82 -4.17 -7.42
CA ASP A 134 6.25 -5.25 -8.21
C ASP A 134 4.96 -4.76 -8.86
N LEU A 135 5.04 -4.40 -10.14
CA LEU A 135 3.90 -3.90 -10.91
C LEU A 135 3.14 -5.05 -11.57
N ARG A 136 1.82 -5.10 -11.39
CA ARG A 136 0.93 -6.13 -11.93
C ARG A 136 -0.30 -5.51 -12.56
N LYS A 137 -0.88 -6.18 -13.56
CA LYS A 137 -2.26 -5.93 -13.97
C LYS A 137 -3.21 -6.37 -12.85
N THR A 138 -4.13 -5.51 -12.43
CA THR A 138 -4.98 -5.74 -11.25
C THR A 138 -5.96 -6.89 -11.43
N ASP A 139 -6.47 -7.08 -12.65
CA ASP A 139 -7.49 -8.07 -13.00
C ASP A 139 -6.95 -9.49 -13.17
N THR A 140 -5.67 -9.62 -13.50
CA THR A 140 -5.04 -10.87 -13.91
C THR A 140 -3.86 -11.27 -13.02
N GLY A 141 -3.32 -10.32 -12.24
CA GLY A 141 -2.12 -10.54 -11.44
C GLY A 141 -0.82 -10.70 -12.24
N ILE A 142 -0.88 -10.57 -13.57
CA ILE A 142 0.28 -10.71 -14.46
C ILE A 142 1.28 -9.59 -14.15
N LYS A 143 2.51 -9.98 -13.85
CA LYS A 143 3.62 -9.04 -13.63
C LYS A 143 3.97 -8.31 -14.92
N VAL A 144 4.20 -7.02 -14.79
CA VAL A 144 4.52 -6.12 -15.89
C VAL A 144 5.85 -5.46 -15.56
N GLN A 145 6.74 -5.32 -16.55
CA GLN A 145 7.94 -4.53 -16.32
C GLN A 145 7.55 -3.05 -16.21
N PRO A 146 8.11 -2.29 -15.25
CA PRO A 146 8.00 -0.84 -15.28
C PRO A 146 8.56 -0.39 -16.64
N ARG A 147 7.84 0.45 -17.39
CA ARG A 147 8.36 0.94 -18.67
C ARG A 147 9.76 1.53 -18.44
N PRO A 148 10.79 1.13 -19.20
CA PRO A 148 12.04 1.84 -19.18
C PRO A 148 11.75 3.30 -19.55
N LYS A 149 12.34 4.25 -18.81
CA LYS A 149 12.30 5.66 -19.21
C LYS A 149 12.99 5.76 -20.57
N ASN A 150 12.28 6.29 -21.56
CA ASN A 150 12.93 6.95 -22.69
C ASN A 150 13.51 8.27 -22.20
#